data_AF-A0A820RE91-F1
#
_entry.id   AF-A0A820RE91-F1
#
_cell.length_a   1.000
_cell.length_b   1.000
_cell.length_c   1.000
_cell.angle_alpha   90.00
_cell.angle_beta   90.00
_cell.angle_gamma   90.00
#
_symmetry.space_group_name_H-M   'P 1'
#
loop_
_entity.id
_entity.type
_entity.pdbx_description
1 polymer ?
#
loop_
_entity_poly.entity_id
_entity_poly.type
_entity_poly.pdbx_seq_one_letter_code
_entity_poly.pdbx_strand_id
1 'polypeptide(L)'
;MDESAKYISIFLGREKHPAFNLSAFFNASSLFGIFKQEVAHTLNLSDDTNNSSLMFQCELTPRDREHIREPPKEGLFMYGLYLWGCSSDRNITEQGISDSPTKNRDGCSLLPVMHLTCISTEKAAP
;
A
#
# COMPACT_ATOMS: atom_id res chain seq x y z
N MET A 1 -22.07 -2.64 -11.54
CA MET A 1 -20.98 -3.59 -11.30
C MET A 1 -20.97 -3.84 -9.80
N ASP A 2 -21.39 -5.04 -9.41
CA ASP A 2 -21.82 -5.40 -8.04
C ASP A 2 -20.67 -5.27 -7.02
N GLU A 3 -20.95 -4.65 -5.87
CA GLU A 3 -19.95 -4.32 -4.84
C GLU A 3 -19.33 -5.59 -4.23
N SER A 4 -20.14 -6.65 -4.15
CA SER A 4 -19.73 -7.99 -3.71
C SER A 4 -18.65 -8.61 -4.62
N ALA A 5 -18.67 -8.32 -5.93
CA ALA A 5 -17.67 -8.85 -6.87
C ALA A 5 -16.28 -8.21 -6.67
N LYS A 6 -16.21 -6.96 -6.19
CA LYS A 6 -14.95 -6.30 -5.87
C LYS A 6 -14.31 -6.88 -4.60
N TYR A 7 -15.13 -7.15 -3.59
CA TYR A 7 -14.69 -7.71 -2.30
C TYR A 7 -14.09 -9.12 -2.45
N ILE A 8 -14.75 -9.96 -3.26
CA ILE A 8 -14.29 -11.32 -3.60
C ILE A 8 -12.90 -11.27 -4.27
N SER A 9 -12.64 -10.32 -5.16
CA SER A 9 -11.36 -10.22 -5.88
C SER A 9 -10.18 -9.84 -4.98
N ILE A 10 -10.39 -9.03 -3.94
CA ILE A 10 -9.31 -8.62 -3.02
C ILE A 10 -9.06 -9.75 -2.01
N PHE A 11 -10.11 -10.36 -1.48
CA PHE A 11 -9.97 -11.47 -0.53
C PHE A 11 -9.32 -12.71 -1.17
N LEU A 12 -9.83 -13.18 -2.32
CA LEU A 12 -9.17 -14.23 -3.10
C LEU A 12 -7.81 -13.79 -3.65
N GLY A 13 -7.65 -12.49 -3.90
CA GLY A 13 -6.39 -11.89 -4.30
C GLY A 13 -5.32 -12.04 -3.23
N ARG A 14 -5.65 -11.83 -1.95
CA ARG A 14 -4.71 -11.95 -0.81
C ARG A 14 -4.26 -13.39 -0.56
N GLU A 15 -5.14 -14.36 -0.79
CA GLU A 15 -4.75 -15.79 -0.69
C GLU A 15 -3.78 -16.21 -1.79
N LYS A 16 -3.90 -15.64 -2.99
CA LYS A 16 -3.12 -16.05 -4.17
C LYS A 16 -1.91 -15.16 -4.45
N HIS A 17 -1.94 -13.91 -4.01
CA HIS A 17 -0.93 -12.91 -4.29
C HIS A 17 -0.54 -12.18 -3.00
N PRO A 18 0.70 -12.34 -2.54
CA PRO A 18 1.14 -11.73 -1.29
C PRO A 18 1.41 -10.21 -1.42
N ALA A 19 1.42 -9.67 -2.64
CA ALA A 19 1.53 -8.25 -2.93
C ALA A 19 0.73 -7.87 -4.20
N PHE A 20 0.17 -6.66 -4.21
CA PHE A 20 -0.69 -6.15 -5.28
C PHE A 20 0.05 -5.15 -6.19
N ASN A 21 -0.04 -5.33 -7.52
CA ASN A 21 0.47 -4.34 -8.46
C ASN A 21 -0.53 -3.20 -8.60
N LEU A 22 -0.23 -2.01 -8.06
CA LEU A 22 -1.14 -0.87 -8.14
C LEU A 22 -1.35 -0.39 -9.59
N SER A 23 -0.35 -0.52 -10.45
CA SER A 23 -0.46 -0.13 -11.87
C SER A 23 -1.39 -1.03 -12.68
N ALA A 24 -1.75 -2.20 -12.16
CA ALA A 24 -2.69 -3.12 -12.83
C ALA A 24 -4.16 -2.81 -12.54
N PHE A 25 -4.48 -1.92 -11.60
CA PHE A 25 -5.86 -1.57 -11.26
C PHE A 25 -6.37 -0.40 -12.11
N PHE A 26 -7.52 -0.58 -12.75
CA PHE A 26 -8.25 0.52 -13.38
C PHE A 26 -8.76 1.56 -12.38
N ASN A 27 -9.00 1.14 -11.13
CA ASN A 27 -9.44 2.02 -10.04
C ASN A 27 -8.79 1.58 -8.72
N ALA A 28 -7.59 2.12 -8.45
CA ALA A 28 -6.89 1.89 -7.19
C ALA A 28 -7.64 2.46 -5.97
N SER A 29 -8.43 3.53 -6.14
CA SER A 29 -9.23 4.10 -5.05
C SER A 29 -10.24 3.12 -4.46
N SER A 30 -10.81 2.23 -5.29
CA SER A 30 -11.70 1.16 -4.81
C SER A 30 -10.97 0.16 -3.90
N LEU A 31 -9.70 -0.18 -4.20
CA LEU A 31 -8.89 -1.06 -3.36
C LEU A 31 -8.72 -0.45 -1.96
N PHE A 32 -8.36 0.83 -1.90
CA PHE A 32 -8.17 1.54 -0.64
C PHE A 32 -9.46 1.67 0.16
N GLY A 33 -10.59 1.95 -0.50
CA GLY A 33 -11.90 2.03 0.17
C GLY A 33 -12.31 0.71 0.81
N ILE A 34 -12.18 -0.40 0.08
CA ILE A 34 -12.50 -1.74 0.58
C ILE A 34 -11.57 -2.12 1.74
N PHE A 35 -10.26 -1.88 1.59
CA PHE A 35 -9.30 -2.16 2.66
C PHE A 35 -9.60 -1.35 3.93
N LYS A 36 -9.93 -0.07 3.78
CA LYS A 36 -10.28 0.80 4.91
C LYS A 36 -11.57 0.34 5.61
N GLN A 37 -12.57 -0.10 4.85
CA GLN A 37 -13.81 -0.67 5.40
C GLN A 37 -13.56 -2.00 6.13
N GLU A 38 -12.70 -2.87 5.60
CA GLU A 38 -12.28 -4.12 6.25
C GLU A 38 -11.63 -3.85 7.62
N VAL A 39 -10.75 -2.85 7.68
CA VAL A 39 -10.11 -2.44 8.94
C VAL A 39 -11.14 -1.83 9.90
N ALA A 40 -12.03 -0.95 9.42
CA ALA A 40 -13.09 -0.37 10.26
C ALA A 40 -13.97 -1.46 10.91
N HIS A 41 -14.35 -2.48 10.13
CA HIS A 41 -15.11 -3.62 10.63
C HIS A 41 -14.32 -4.42 11.68
N THR A 42 -13.03 -4.68 11.42
CA THR A 42 -12.15 -5.40 12.36
C THR A 42 -11.98 -4.66 13.70
N LEU A 43 -11.98 -3.32 13.66
CA LEU A 43 -11.88 -2.45 14.82
C LEU A 43 -13.24 -2.15 15.50
N ASN A 44 -14.35 -2.74 15.01
CA ASN A 44 -15.71 -2.49 15.50
C ASN A 44 -16.10 -1.00 15.53
N LEU A 45 -15.63 -0.21 14.57
CA LEU A 45 -16.01 1.18 14.44
C LEU A 45 -17.43 1.28 13.82
N SER A 46 -18.27 2.19 14.30
CA SER A 46 -19.69 2.33 13.89
C SER A 46 -19.86 3.18 12.61
N ASP A 47 -20.71 2.72 11.68
CA ASP A 47 -20.83 3.22 10.29
C ASP A 47 -20.92 4.75 10.14
N ASP A 48 -21.52 5.45 11.09
CA ASP A 48 -21.75 6.91 11.02
C ASP A 48 -20.47 7.77 11.22
N THR A 49 -19.35 7.18 11.68
CA THR A 49 -18.11 7.93 12.01
C THR A 49 -16.85 7.40 11.28
N ASN A 50 -17.00 6.38 10.44
CA ASN A 50 -15.97 5.37 10.17
C ASN A 50 -14.83 5.76 9.21
N ASN A 51 -15.08 6.63 8.23
CA ASN A 51 -14.06 6.93 7.22
C ASN A 51 -13.12 8.08 7.61
N SER A 52 -13.56 9.02 8.44
CA SER A 52 -12.72 10.15 8.86
C SER A 52 -11.71 9.77 9.94
N SER A 53 -12.00 8.77 10.77
CA SER A 53 -11.17 8.39 11.91
C SER A 53 -10.01 7.45 11.56
N LEU A 54 -9.83 7.10 10.29
CA LEU A 54 -8.84 6.13 9.84
C LEU A 54 -7.89 6.75 8.82
N MET A 55 -6.59 6.67 9.08
CA MET A 55 -5.53 7.14 8.19
C MET A 55 -4.67 5.99 7.69
N PHE A 56 -4.27 6.08 6.42
CA PHE A 56 -3.28 5.16 5.88
C PHE A 56 -1.89 5.51 6.39
N GLN A 57 -1.18 4.49 6.83
CA GLN A 57 0.24 4.56 7.12
C GLN A 57 0.97 3.73 6.06
N CYS A 58 1.95 4.36 5.41
CA CYS A 58 2.69 3.78 4.30
C CYS A 58 4.17 3.69 4.69
N GLU A 59 4.74 2.49 4.60
CA GLU A 59 6.15 2.25 4.89
C GLU A 59 6.81 1.56 3.69
N LEU A 60 7.94 2.08 3.24
CA LEU A 60 8.73 1.40 2.21
C LEU A 60 9.47 0.23 2.83
N THR A 61 9.32 -0.94 2.23
CA THR A 61 10.06 -2.12 2.65
C THR A 61 11.39 -2.22 1.89
N PRO A 62 12.39 -2.94 2.43
CA PRO A 62 13.64 -3.23 1.70
C PRO A 62 13.47 -4.23 0.56
N ARG A 63 12.26 -4.77 0.34
CA ARG A 63 12.04 -5.95 -0.49
C ARG A 63 11.42 -5.56 -1.83
N ASP A 64 11.99 -6.06 -2.90
CA ASP A 64 11.30 -6.12 -4.18
C ASP A 64 10.21 -7.20 -4.17
N ARG A 65 9.28 -7.12 -5.12
CA ARG A 65 8.13 -8.02 -5.22
C ARG A 65 8.55 -9.50 -5.31
N GLU A 66 9.68 -9.80 -5.94
CA GLU A 66 10.22 -11.16 -6.10
C GLU A 66 10.62 -11.81 -4.76
N HIS A 67 10.89 -10.99 -3.76
CA HIS A 67 11.28 -11.42 -2.42
C HIS A 67 10.08 -11.60 -1.48
N ILE A 68 8.87 -11.21 -1.91
CA ILE A 68 7.65 -11.37 -1.12
C ILE A 68 7.03 -12.74 -1.41
N ARG A 69 7.01 -13.59 -0.39
CA ARG A 69 6.42 -14.95 -0.46
C ARG A 69 5.10 -15.06 0.28
N GLU A 70 4.94 -14.28 1.35
CA GLU A 70 3.78 -14.32 2.23
C GLU A 70 3.16 -12.92 2.34
N PRO A 71 1.83 -12.83 2.45
CA PRO A 71 1.17 -11.56 2.74
C PRO A 71 1.59 -11.03 4.12
N PRO A 72 1.46 -9.72 4.38
CA PRO A 72 1.75 -9.18 5.70
C PRO A 72 0.73 -9.68 6.72
N LYS A 73 1.15 -9.80 8.00
CA LYS A 73 0.25 -10.18 9.10
C LYS A 73 -0.91 -9.17 9.26
N GLU A 74 -0.63 -7.91 9.02
CA GLU A 74 -1.58 -6.80 9.03
C GLU A 74 -1.37 -5.94 7.80
N GLY A 75 -2.45 -5.48 7.17
CA GLY A 75 -2.38 -4.57 6.03
C GLY A 75 -2.13 -5.23 4.67
N LEU A 76 -1.54 -4.48 3.75
CA LEU A 76 -1.36 -4.86 2.34
C LEU A 76 0.06 -4.55 1.87
N PHE A 77 0.65 -5.44 1.07
CA PHE A 77 1.84 -5.12 0.28
C PHE A 77 1.44 -4.65 -1.11
N MET A 78 2.08 -3.59 -1.59
CA MET A 78 1.83 -2.97 -2.88
C MET A 78 3.13 -2.71 -3.63
N TYR A 79 3.11 -2.85 -4.96
CA TYR A 79 4.25 -2.57 -5.82
C TYR A 79 3.83 -1.94 -7.15
N GLY A 80 4.81 -1.60 -7.99
CA GLY A 80 4.58 -0.90 -9.26
C GLY A 80 4.41 0.62 -9.07
N LEU A 81 4.97 1.16 -7.98
CA LEU A 81 4.99 2.58 -7.69
C LEU A 81 6.28 3.21 -8.21
N TYR A 82 6.16 4.42 -8.74
CA TYR A 82 7.25 5.14 -9.35
C TYR A 82 7.36 6.54 -8.72
N LEU A 83 8.58 6.99 -8.44
CA LEU A 83 8.87 8.35 -8.00
C LEU A 83 9.57 9.13 -9.11
N TRP A 84 9.18 10.39 -9.25
CA TRP A 84 9.78 11.33 -10.19
C TRP A 84 10.64 12.35 -9.45
N GLY A 85 11.79 12.70 -10.02
CA GLY A 85 12.65 13.75 -9.45
C GLY A 85 13.43 13.32 -8.20
N CYS A 86 13.13 12.15 -7.64
CA CYS A 86 13.86 11.56 -6.52
C CYS A 86 14.46 10.21 -6.93
N SER A 87 15.55 9.83 -6.30
CA SER A 87 16.16 8.50 -6.42
C SER A 87 15.92 7.69 -5.15
N SER A 88 15.60 6.42 -5.32
CA SER A 88 15.59 5.46 -4.22
C SER A 88 16.83 4.60 -4.37
N ASP A 89 17.82 4.81 -3.49
CA ASP A 89 19.00 3.96 -3.50
C ASP A 89 18.74 2.71 -2.65
N ARG A 90 18.88 1.56 -3.30
CA ARG A 90 18.57 0.23 -2.76
C ARG A 90 19.73 -0.35 -1.96
N ASN A 91 20.93 0.21 -2.13
CA ASN A 91 22.18 -0.35 -1.60
C ASN A 91 22.74 0.40 -0.39
N ILE A 92 22.09 1.50 0.02
CA ILE A 92 22.54 2.28 1.18
C ILE A 92 21.91 1.71 2.45
N THR A 93 22.74 1.53 3.48
CA THR A 93 22.37 1.03 4.82
C THR A 93 21.24 1.84 5.45
N GLU A 94 21.16 3.12 5.11
CA GLU A 94 20.00 3.99 5.32
C GLU A 94 19.16 3.99 4.04
N GLN A 95 18.09 3.20 4.05
CA GLN A 95 17.10 3.18 2.97
C GLN A 95 16.40 4.53 2.92
N GLY A 96 16.80 5.36 1.96
CA GLY A 96 16.36 6.73 1.85
C GLY A 96 15.86 7.05 0.45
N ILE A 97 14.81 7.88 0.38
CA ILE A 97 14.51 8.63 -0.82
C ILE A 97 15.45 9.84 -0.82
N SER A 98 16.25 9.98 -1.87
CA SER A 98 17.08 11.15 -2.09
C SER A 98 16.39 12.08 -3.08
N ASP A 99 16.38 13.39 -2.77
CA ASP A 99 15.91 14.44 -3.69
C ASP A 99 16.81 14.62 -4.91
N SER A 100 17.87 13.81 -5.04
CA SER A 100 18.67 13.79 -6.25
C SER A 100 17.93 13.05 -7.38
N PRO A 101 17.85 13.65 -8.58
CA PRO A 101 17.22 13.00 -9.71
C PRO A 101 17.96 11.71 -10.08
N THR A 102 17.19 10.70 -10.52
CA THR A 102 17.79 9.44 -10.94
C THR A 102 18.68 9.64 -12.17
N LYS A 103 19.70 8.78 -12.33
CA LYS A 103 20.50 8.71 -13.55
C LYS A 103 19.73 8.13 -14.75
N ASN A 104 18.47 7.74 -14.56
CA ASN A 104 17.63 7.22 -15.64
C ASN A 104 17.19 8.34 -16.57
N ARG A 105 17.17 8.04 -17.87
CA ARG A 105 16.79 8.98 -18.94
C ARG A 105 15.40 9.59 -18.72
N ASP A 106 14.50 8.83 -18.10
CA ASP A 106 13.13 9.24 -17.85
C ASP A 106 12.96 9.97 -16.49
N GLY A 107 14.03 10.12 -15.69
CA GLY A 107 13.96 10.82 -14.38
C GLY A 107 13.13 10.10 -13.31
N CYS A 108 12.82 8.83 -13.54
CA CYS A 108 11.90 8.03 -12.74
C CYS A 108 12.61 6.87 -12.02
N SER A 109 12.27 6.66 -10.74
CA SER A 109 12.74 5.55 -9.90
C SER A 109 11.60 4.59 -9.59
N LEU A 110 11.79 3.28 -9.81
CA LEU A 110 10.87 2.27 -9.29
C LEU A 110 11.10 2.10 -7.79
N LEU A 111 10.01 2.22 -7.01
CA LEU A 111 10.01 1.97 -5.57
C LEU A 111 9.98 0.47 -5.25
N PRO A 112 10.60 0.06 -4.13
CA PRO A 112 10.40 -1.29 -3.61
C PRO A 112 8.96 -1.48 -3.13
N VAL A 113 8.63 -2.67 -2.63
CA VAL A 113 7.30 -2.97 -2.10
C VAL A 113 6.99 -2.02 -0.94
N MET A 114 5.81 -1.42 -0.98
CA MET A 114 5.26 -0.59 0.07
C MET A 114 4.31 -1.42 0.94
N HIS A 115 4.44 -1.29 2.25
CA HIS A 115 3.50 -1.81 3.23
C HIS A 115 2.49 -0.73 3.58
N LEU A 116 1.22 -1.03 3.39
CA LEU A 116 0.10 -0.19 3.74
C LEU A 116 -0.61 -0.76 4.96
N THR A 117 -0.70 0.02 6.02
CA THR A 117 -1.55 -0.23 7.19
C THR A 117 -2.55 0.90 7.35
N CYS A 118 -3.51 0.72 8.25
CA CYS A 118 -4.49 1.74 8.55
C CYS A 118 -4.58 1.92 10.07
N ILE A 119 -4.40 3.15 10.54
CA ILE A 119 -4.37 3.49 11.96
C ILE A 119 -5.53 4.43 12.29
N SER A 120 -6.03 4.35 13.53
CA SER A 120 -6.98 5.34 14.03
C SER A 120 -6.28 6.69 14.25
N THR A 121 -6.94 7.78 13.84
CA THR A 121 -6.49 9.16 14.07
C THR A 121 -6.28 9.48 15.55
N GLU A 122 -7.01 8.82 16.46
CA GLU A 122 -6.83 8.99 17.90
C GLU A 122 -5.52 8.35 18.42
N LYS A 123 -5.05 7.31 17.74
CA LYS A 123 -3.78 6.62 18.05
C LYS A 123 -2.58 7.25 17.33
N ALA A 124 -2.83 8.20 16.42
CA ALA A 124 -1.82 8.91 15.63
C ALA A 124 -1.32 10.22 16.29
N ALA A 125 -1.81 10.55 17.50
CA ALA A 125 -1.28 11.68 18.27
C ALA A 125 0.10 11.32 18.86
N PRO A 126 1.13 12.16 18.67
CA PRO A 126 2.47 11.93 19.21
C PRO A 126 2.55 11.98 20.74
#